data_AF-A0A1H5VQE4-F1
#
_entry.id   AF-A0A1H5VQE4-F1
#
_cell.length_a   1.000
_cell.length_b   1.000
_cell.length_c   1.000
_cell.angle_alpha   90.00
_cell.angle_beta   90.00
_cell.angle_gamma   90.00
#
_symmetry.space_group_name_H-M   'P 1'
#
loop_
_entity.id
_entity.type
_entity.pdbx_description
1 polymer ?
#
loop_
_entity_poly.entity_id
_entity_poly.type
_entity_poly.pdbx_seq_one_letter_code
_entity_poly.pdbx_strand_id
1 'polypeptide(L)' 'MNEKKWITTEQMLDELKNEPDNELQYTHYLGGILRSTHWLEYSSKEDKYGNSTDWNDYAWFTREEFLELHAGEWWMRDL' A
#
# COMPACT_ATOMS: atom_id res chain seq x y z
N MET A 1 -8.03 14.21 -15.37
CA MET A 1 -8.00 13.94 -13.92
C MET A 1 -7.99 12.45 -13.79
N ASN A 2 -6.91 11.89 -13.26
CA ASN A 2 -6.86 10.48 -12.90
C ASN A 2 -7.95 10.21 -11.86
N GLU A 3 -8.68 9.10 -12.00
CA GLU A 3 -9.75 8.76 -11.07
C GLU A 3 -9.14 8.40 -9.71
N LYS A 4 -9.68 8.93 -8.62
CA LYS A 4 -9.20 8.60 -7.28
C LYS A 4 -10.07 7.50 -6.70
N LYS A 5 -9.45 6.44 -6.18
CA LYS A 5 -10.17 5.33 -5.55
C LYS A 5 -9.75 5.17 -4.09
N TRP A 6 -10.74 5.14 -3.20
CA TRP A 6 -10.55 4.78 -1.80
C TRP A 6 -10.68 3.27 -1.62
N ILE A 7 -9.69 2.67 -0.98
CA ILE A 7 -9.64 1.23 -0.70
C ILE A 7 -9.17 0.99 0.74
N THR A 8 -9.60 -0.12 1.31
CA THR A 8 -9.09 -0.60 2.61
C THR A 8 -7.70 -1.20 2.48
N THR A 9 -6.97 -1.37 3.58
CA THR A 9 -5.67 -2.06 3.59
C THR A 9 -5.75 -3.44 2.94
N GLU A 10 -6.78 -4.22 3.24
CA GLU A 10 -6.99 -5.56 2.69
C GLU A 10 -7.13 -5.53 1.15
N GLN A 11 -7.95 -4.60 0.64
CA GLN A 11 -8.15 -4.42 -0.79
C GLN A 11 -6.88 -3.92 -1.48
N MET A 12 -6.12 -3.04 -0.83
CA MET A 12 -4.82 -2.56 -1.32
C MET A 12 -3.82 -3.70 -1.47
N LEU A 13 -3.70 -4.58 -0.47
CA LEU A 13 -2.85 -5.76 -0.53
C LEU A 13 -3.28 -6.73 -1.64
N ASP A 14 -4.59 -6.89 -1.85
CA ASP A 14 -5.12 -7.71 -2.94
C ASP A 14 -4.81 -7.10 -4.32
N GLU A 15 -4.92 -5.78 -4.48
CA GLU A 15 -4.53 -5.08 -5.71
C GLU A 15 -3.02 -5.24 -6.01
N LEU A 16 -2.16 -5.04 -5.01
CA LEU A 16 -0.71 -5.22 -5.16
C LEU A 16 -0.36 -6.66 -5.58
N LYS A 17 -1.03 -7.67 -5.01
CA LYS A 17 -0.79 -9.06 -5.37
C LYS A 17 -1.27 -9.41 -6.79
N ASN A 18 -2.24 -8.67 -7.32
CA ASN A 18 -2.68 -8.78 -8.72
C ASN A 18 -1.76 -8.05 -9.70
N GLU A 19 -0.97 -7.09 -9.23
CA GLU A 19 0.04 -6.35 -9.99
C GLU A 19 1.45 -6.57 -9.38
N PRO A 20 1.96 -7.82 -9.34
CA PRO A 20 3.23 -8.12 -8.67
C PRO A 20 4.43 -7.42 -9.32
N ASP A 21 5.41 -7.08 -8.48
CA ASP A 21 6.66 -6.40 -8.84
C ASP A 21 6.46 -5.02 -9.50
N ASN A 22 5.25 -4.46 -9.39
CA ASN A 22 4.92 -3.11 -9.83
C ASN A 22 4.77 -2.18 -8.61
N GLU A 23 5.58 -1.14 -8.58
CA GLU A 23 5.48 -0.09 -7.57
C GLU A 23 4.25 0.79 -7.82
N LEU A 24 3.42 0.94 -6.80
CA LEU A 24 2.21 1.73 -6.82
C LEU A 24 2.21 2.79 -5.71
N GLN A 25 1.73 3.98 -6.03
CA GLN A 25 1.64 5.07 -5.09
C GLN A 25 0.26 5.13 -4.42
N TYR A 26 0.25 5.17 -3.09
CA TYR A 26 -0.96 5.35 -2.28
C TYR A 26 -0.80 6.50 -1.30
N THR A 27 -1.90 7.16 -0.96
CA THR A 27 -1.93 8.12 0.16
C THR A 27 -2.67 7.50 1.34
N HIS A 28 -2.03 7.48 2.50
CA HIS A 28 -2.60 6.94 3.73
C HIS A 28 -3.55 7.94 4.40
N TYR A 29 -4.76 7.48 4.76
CA TYR A 29 -5.75 8.22 5.51
C TYR A 29 -5.96 7.70 6.92
N LEU A 30 -5.78 8.59 7.90
CA LEU A 30 -6.00 8.33 9.32
C LEU A 30 -7.12 9.21 9.84
N GLY A 31 -8.32 8.64 9.94
CA GLY A 31 -9.42 9.15 10.78
C GLY A 31 -9.76 10.64 10.64
N GLY A 32 -9.62 11.20 9.44
CA GLY A 32 -9.94 12.61 9.16
C GLY A 32 -8.89 13.35 8.30
N ILE A 33 -7.66 12.83 8.21
CA ILE A 33 -6.55 13.55 7.57
C ILE A 33 -5.72 12.60 6.69
N LEU A 34 -5.39 13.07 5.48
CA LEU A 34 -4.37 12.46 4.61
C LEU A 34 -2.99 12.77 5.18
N ARG A 35 -2.23 11.74 5.55
CA ARG A 35 -0.97 11.92 6.29
C ARG A 35 0.27 11.85 5.43
N SER A 36 0.33 10.90 4.51
CA SER A 36 1.59 10.56 3.84
C SER A 36 1.35 9.84 2.53
N THR A 37 2.23 10.09 1.57
CA THR A 37 2.37 9.29 0.36
C THR A 37 3.27 8.11 0.66
N HIS A 38 2.83 6.92 0.27
CA HIS A 38 3.54 5.67 0.37
C HIS A 38 3.74 5.09 -1.02
N TRP A 39 4.93 4.57 -1.26
CA TRP A 39 5.22 3.68 -2.38
C TRP A 39 5.09 2.26 -1.85
N LEU A 40 4.23 1.48 -2.49
CA LEU A 40 3.88 0.14 -2.08
C LEU A 40 4.07 -0.79 -3.27
N GLU A 41 4.70 -1.93 -3.03
CA GLU A 41 4.86 -2.98 -4.03
C GLU A 41 4.67 -4.35 -3.38
N TYR A 42 4.35 -5.36 -4.19
CA TYR A 42 4.38 -6.75 -3.75
C TYR A 42 5.48 -7.48 -4.53
N SER A 43 6.48 -8.02 -3.81
CA SER A 43 7.54 -8.82 -4.42
C SER A 43 7.07 -10.26 -4.61
N SER A 44 6.94 -10.69 -5.86
CA SER A 44 6.56 -12.06 -6.19
C SER A 44 7.64 -13.07 -5.81
N LYS A 45 8.90 -12.63 -5.80
CA LYS A 45 10.07 -13.45 -5.45
C LYS A 45 10.12 -13.76 -3.95
N GLU A 46 9.77 -12.79 -3.12
CA GLU A 46 9.85 -12.93 -1.66
C GLU A 46 8.50 -13.24 -1.00
N ASP A 47 7.38 -13.14 -1.73
CA ASP A 47 6.00 -13.22 -1.23
C ASP A 47 5.76 -12.23 -0.08
N LYS A 48 6.20 -10.99 -0.29
CA LYS A 48 6.16 -9.89 0.71
C LYS A 48 5.68 -8.58 0.09
N TYR A 49 5.18 -7.71 0.96
CA TYR A 49 4.75 -6.35 0.63
C TYR A 49 5.80 -5.36 1.11
N GLY A 50 6.33 -4.57 0.18
CA GLY A 50 7.21 -3.46 0.47
C GLY A 50 6.38 -2.21 0.76
N ASN A 51 6.68 -1.51 1.85
CA ASN A 51 6.15 -0.18 2.16
C ASN A 51 7.29 0.80 2.35
N SER A 52 7.20 1.94 1.68
CA SER A 52 8.11 3.04 1.91
C SER A 52 7.42 4.40 1.88
N THR A 53 7.88 5.33 2.72
CA THR A 53 7.59 6.78 2.61
C THR A 53 8.78 7.58 2.08
N ASP A 54 9.85 6.91 1.67
CA ASP A 54 11.03 7.51 1.02
C ASP A 54 11.39 6.69 -0.23
N TRP A 55 11.73 7.34 -1.34
CA TRP A 55 11.71 6.76 -2.68
C TRP A 55 12.77 5.65 -2.94
N ASN A 56 13.42 5.04 -1.95
CA ASN A 56 14.30 3.87 -2.15
C ASN A 56 14.56 3.03 -0.88
N ASP A 57 13.77 3.19 0.20
CA ASP A 57 14.00 2.49 1.46
C ASP A 57 12.78 1.66 1.88
N TYR A 58 12.64 0.48 1.26
CA TYR A 58 11.52 -0.41 1.50
C TYR A 58 11.69 -1.22 2.78
N ALA A 59 10.69 -1.11 3.67
CA ALA A 59 10.46 -2.09 4.71
C ALA A 59 9.54 -3.20 4.17
N TRP A 60 9.94 -4.45 4.36
CA TRP A 60 9.28 -5.63 3.78
C TRP A 60 8.52 -6.43 4.83
N PHE A 61 7.26 -6.68 4.55
CA PHE A 61 6.32 -7.32 5.47
C PHE A 61 5.63 -8.52 4.81
N THR A 62 5.31 -9.54 5.61
CA THR A 62 4.27 -10.51 5.27
C THR A 62 2.89 -9.82 5.25
N ARG A 63 1.88 -10.50 4.71
CA ARG A 63 0.51 -9.96 4.71
C ARG A 63 0.03 -9.72 6.14
N GLU A 64 0.29 -10.69 7.02
CA GLU A 64 -0.13 -10.67 8.41
C GLU A 64 0.52 -9.51 9.17
N GLU A 65 1.83 -9.31 9.03
CA GLU A 65 2.55 -8.18 9.64
C GLU A 65 2.01 -6.84 9.14
N PHE A 66 1.70 -6.72 7.84
CA PHE A 66 1.15 -5.49 7.30
C PHE A 66 -0.24 -5.20 7.88
N LEU A 67 -1.09 -6.22 7.98
CA LEU A 67 -2.42 -6.09 8.58
C LEU A 67 -2.37 -5.80 10.08
N GLU A 68 -1.42 -6.37 10.82
CA GLU A 68 -1.24 -6.01 12.24
C GLU A 68 -0.95 -4.52 12.43
N LEU A 69 -0.22 -3.91 11.49
CA LEU A 69 0.12 -2.48 11.52
C LEU A 69 -1.01 -1.58 11.02
N HIS A 70 -1.71 -2.02 9.97
CA HIS A 70 -2.55 -1.14 9.13
C HIS A 70 -3.99 -1.64 8.94
N ALA A 71 -4.45 -2.70 9.61
CA ALA A 71 -5.81 -3.20 9.44
C ALA A 71 -6.87 -2.14 9.74
N GLY A 72 -7.89 -2.06 8.87
CA GLY A 72 -8.98 -1.09 8.98
C GLY A 72 -8.62 0.35 8.56
N GLU A 73 -7.38 0.59 8.13
CA GLU A 73 -6.98 1.86 7.53
C GLU A 73 -7.47 2.00 6.08
N TRP A 74 -7.48 3.23 5.59
CA TRP A 74 -7.92 3.57 4.25
C TRP A 74 -6.80 4.20 3.44
N TRP A 75 -6.75 3.84 2.18
CA TRP A 75 -5.74 4.25 1.21
C TRP A 75 -6.42 4.83 0.00
N MET A 76 -5.81 5.87 -0.54
CA MET A 76 -6.25 6.49 -1.79
C MET A 76 -5.21 6.22 -2.87
N ARG A 77 -5.63 5.63 -3.98
CA ARG A 77 -4.81 5.44 -5.19
C ARG A 77 -5.27 6.42 -6.26
N ASP A 78 -4.32 7.03 -6.95
CA ASP A 78 -4.57 7.75 -8.20
C ASP A 78 -4.50 6.72 -9.36
N LEU A 79 -5.61 6.53 -10.10
CA LEU A 79 -5.74 5.56 -11.21
C LEU A 79 -5.38 6.16 -12.57
#